data_AF-A0A3B8P4W6-F1
#
_entry.id   AF-A0A3B8P4W6-F1
#
_cell.length_a   1.000
_cell.length_b   1.000
_cell.length_c   1.000
_cell.angle_alpha   90.00
_cell.angle_beta   90.00
_cell.angle_gamma   90.00
#
_symmetry.space_group_name_H-M   'P 1'
#
loop_
_entity.id
_entity.type
_entity.pdbx_description
1 polymer ?
#
loop_
_entity_poly.entity_id
_entity_poly.type
_entity_poly.pdbx_seq_one_letter_code
_entity_poly.pdbx_strand_id
1 'polypeptide(L)' 'KAALLACKRFLNDHRVLVEPACGAALALAADAQALADYRNVLVVVCGGATATLEQIDTWLATAQ' A
#
# COMPACT_ATOMS: atom_id res chain seq x y z
N LYS A 1 -6.26 4.20 7.25
CA LYS A 1 -6.69 4.01 5.84
C LYS A 1 -5.54 3.96 4.82
N ALA A 2 -4.47 4.75 5.00
CA ALA A 2 -3.41 4.90 4.00
C ALA A 2 -2.82 3.57 3.48
N ALA A 3 -2.55 2.61 4.36
CA ALA A 3 -2.04 1.28 3.98
C ALA A 3 -2.96 0.53 2.98
N LEU A 4 -4.27 0.51 3.24
CA LEU A 4 -5.24 -0.16 2.36
C LEU A 4 -5.37 0.55 1.00
N LEU A 5 -5.34 1.88 1.00
CA LEU A 5 -5.34 2.67 -0.24
C LEU A 5 -4.07 2.42 -1.06
N ALA A 6 -2.92 2.28 -0.39
CA ALA A 6 -1.66 1.94 -1.03
C ALA A 6 -1.69 0.54 -1.65
N CYS A 7 -2.28 -0.47 -0.98
CA CYS A 7 -2.49 -1.80 -1.58
C CYS A 7 -3.31 -1.71 -2.87
N LYS A 8 -4.41 -0.94 -2.90
CA LYS A 8 -5.23 -0.77 -4.11
C LYS A 8 -4.48 -0.07 -5.24
N ARG A 9 -3.74 1.01 -4.93
CA ARG A 9 -2.92 1.71 -5.91
C ARG A 9 -1.85 0.78 -6.50
N PHE A 10 -1.14 0.05 -5.63
CA PHE A 10 -0.11 -0.89 -6.06
C PHE A 10 -0.68 -2.01 -6.93
N LEU A 11 -1.87 -2.53 -6.60
CA LEU A 11 -2.57 -3.49 -7.45
C LEU A 11 -2.92 -2.90 -8.83
N ASN A 12 -3.42 -1.66 -8.87
CA ASN A 12 -3.79 -1.02 -10.13
C ASN A 12 -2.57 -0.74 -11.01
N ASP A 13 -1.51 -0.19 -10.42
CA ASP A 13 -0.34 0.31 -11.13
C ASP A 13 0.60 -0.84 -11.53
N HIS A 14 0.78 -1.83 -10.66
CA HIS A 14 1.77 -2.90 -10.82
C HIS A 14 1.17 -4.30 -11.00
N ARG A 15 -0.16 -4.46 -10.93
CA ARG A 15 -0.86 -5.76 -11.05
C ARG A 15 -0.44 -6.78 -10.00
N VAL A 16 0.03 -6.32 -8.83
CA VAL A 16 0.43 -7.16 -7.70
C VAL A 16 -0.45 -6.83 -6.50
N LEU A 17 -1.18 -7.83 -6.01
CA LEU A 17 -1.91 -7.71 -4.75
C LEU A 17 -0.97 -7.96 -3.57
N VAL A 18 -1.06 -7.10 -2.56
CA VAL A 18 -0.25 -7.18 -1.34
C VAL A 18 -1.12 -6.98 -0.11
N GLU A 19 -0.71 -7.58 1.01
CA GLU A 19 -1.39 -7.39 2.29
C GLU A 19 -1.13 -5.99 2.91
N PRO A 20 -1.96 -5.53 3.86
CA PRO A 20 -1.83 -4.21 4.46
C PRO A 20 -0.49 -3.93 5.16
N ALA A 21 0.24 -4.96 5.61
CA ALA A 21 1.57 -4.80 6.18
C ALA A 21 2.56 -4.22 5.17
N CYS A 22 2.58 -4.75 3.94
CA CYS A 22 3.32 -4.17 2.82
C CYS A 22 2.77 -2.80 2.42
N GLY A 23 1.44 -2.66 2.41
CA GLY A 23 0.74 -1.40 2.11
C GLY A 23 1.15 -0.24 3.02
N ALA A 24 1.49 -0.51 4.29
CA ALA A 24 1.91 0.52 5.24
C ALA A 24 3.22 1.21 4.80
N ALA A 25 4.19 0.45 4.27
CA ALA A 25 5.42 1.03 3.73
C ALA A 25 5.15 1.78 2.41
N LEU A 26 4.33 1.20 1.53
CA LEU A 26 3.96 1.81 0.25
C LEU A 26 3.17 3.12 0.41
N ALA A 27 2.42 3.27 1.50
CA ALA A 27 1.65 4.49 1.78
C ALA A 27 2.53 5.74 1.88
N LEU A 28 3.79 5.61 2.32
CA LEU A 28 4.74 6.71 2.37
C LEU A 28 5.09 7.25 0.98
N ALA A 29 5.03 6.42 -0.07
CA ALA A 29 5.27 6.87 -1.44
C ALA A 29 4.19 7.85 -1.95
N ALA A 30 3.04 7.92 -1.29
CA ALA A 30 2.01 8.92 -1.59
C ALA A 30 2.23 10.26 -0.87
N ASP A 31 3.17 10.33 0.07
CA ASP A 31 3.54 11.55 0.80
C ASP A 31 4.89 12.08 0.29
N ALA A 32 4.83 12.98 -0.69
CA ALA A 32 6.01 13.58 -1.30
C ALA A 32 6.86 14.40 -0.31
N GLN A 33 6.26 14.93 0.76
CA GLN A 33 6.98 15.71 1.78
C GLN A 33 7.77 14.79 2.70
N ALA A 34 7.19 13.65 3.10
CA ALA A 34 7.87 12.65 3.93
C ALA A 34 9.14 12.08 3.27
N LEU A 35 9.23 12.14 1.95
CA LEU A 35 10.35 11.62 1.17
C LEU A 35 11.26 12.71 0.57
N ALA A 36 11.00 13.99 0.84
CA ALA A 36 11.64 15.11 0.16
C ALA A 36 13.18 15.16 0.29
N ASP A 37 13.71 14.69 1.41
CA ASP A 37 15.16 14.70 1.69
C ASP A 37 15.92 13.52 1.05
N TYR A 38 15.20 12.57 0.44
CA TYR A 38 15.79 11.37 -0.14
C TYR A 38 15.83 11.46 -1.67
N ARG A 39 17.03 11.33 -2.25
CA ARG A 39 17.20 11.30 -3.72
C ARG A 39 16.69 10.02 -4.37
N ASN A 40 16.85 8.88 -3.69
CA ASN A 40 16.40 7.58 -4.17
C ASN A 40 15.78 6.81 -3.00
N VAL A 41 14.58 6.31 -3.18
CA VAL A 41 13.84 5.54 -2.17
C VAL A 41 13.58 4.14 -2.71
N LEU A 42 13.93 3.11 -1.95
CA LEU A 42 13.64 1.71 -2.25
C LEU A 42 12.65 1.18 -1.22
N VAL A 43 11.54 0.61 -1.70
CA VAL A 43 10.58 -0.11 -0.86
C VAL A 43 10.62 -1.58 -1.26
N VAL A 44 10.96 -2.46 -0.30
CA VAL A 44 10.91 -3.90 -0.52
C VAL A 44 9.50 -4.40 -0.24
N VAL A 45 8.81 -4.81 -1.31
CA VAL A 45 7.53 -5.49 -1.21
C VAL A 45 7.81 -6.98 -1.11
N CYS A 46 7.91 -7.51 0.11
CA CYS A 46 8.25 -8.92 0.35
C CYS A 46 7.18 -9.90 -0.16
N GLY A 47 6.02 -9.39 -0.60
CA GLY A 47 4.93 -10.19 -1.12
C GLY A 47 4.13 -10.84 0.00
N GLY A 48 3.28 -11.80 -0.38
CA GLY A 48 2.28 -12.39 0.50
C GLY A 48 0.92 -11.73 0.31
N ALA A 49 -0.06 -12.53 -0.14
CA ALA A 49 -1.45 -12.14 -0.21
C ALA A 49 -2.25 -13.06 0.71
N THR A 50 -2.16 -12.81 2.02
CA THR A 50 -3.12 -13.38 2.98
C THR A 50 -4.47 -12.68 2.92
N ALA A 51 -4.51 -11.49 2.32
CA ALA A 51 -5.70 -10.69 2.09
C ALA A 51 -6.13 -10.69 0.62
N THR A 52 -7.42 -10.90 0.36
CA THR A 52 -8.03 -10.74 -0.96
C THR A 52 -8.39 -9.28 -1.24
N LEU A 53 -8.70 -8.94 -2.49
CA LEU A 53 -9.17 -7.61 -2.86
C LEU A 53 -10.49 -7.26 -2.15
N GLU A 54 -11.40 -8.22 -2.05
CA GLU A 54 -12.70 -8.05 -1.38
C GLU A 54 -12.53 -7.73 0.11
N GLN A 55 -11.56 -8.38 0.77
CA GLN A 55 -11.22 -8.07 2.17
C GLN A 55 -10.68 -6.64 2.30
N ILE A 56 -9.79 -6.21 1.39
CA ILE A 56 -9.27 -4.83 1.37
C ILE A 56 -10.39 -3.81 1.18
N ASP A 57 -11.32 -4.05 0.25
CA ASP A 57 -12.46 -3.17 0.01
C ASP A 57 -13.42 -3.11 1.21
N THR A 58 -13.68 -4.25 1.84
CA THR A 58 -14.47 -4.34 3.07
C THR A 58 -13.84 -3.52 4.18
N TRP A 59 -12.53 -3.71 4.43
CA TRP A 59 -11.81 -2.96 5.47
C TRP A 59 -11.74 -1.46 5.19
N LEU A 60 -11.67 -1.03 3.93
CA LEU A 60 -11.72 0.38 3.56
C LEU A 60 -13.09 1.01 3.88
N ALA A 61 -14.18 0.28 3.61
CA ALA A 61 -15.53 0.73 3.90
C ALA A 61 -15.81 0.85 5.41
N THR A 62 -15.18 0.00 6.23
CA THR A 62 -15.40 -0.03 7.69
C THR A 62 -14.36 0.73 8.50
N ALA A 63 -13.23 1.12 7.92
CA ALA A 63 -12.25 1.95 8.61
C ALA A 63 -12.87 3.34 8.88
N GLN A 64 -12.94 3.76 10.15
CA GLN A 64 -13.29 5.15 10.50
C GLN A 64 -12.18 6.11 10.09
#